data_AF-A0A2V9KT43-F1
#
_entry.id   AF-A0A2V9KT43-F1
#
_cell.length_a   1.000
_cell.length_b   1.000
_cell.length_c   1.000
_cell.angle_alpha   90.00
_cell.angle_beta   90.00
_cell.angle_gamma   90.00
#
_symmetry.space_group_name_H-M   'P 1'
#
loop_
_entity.id
_entity.type
_entity.pdbx_description
1 polymer ?
#
loop_
_entity_poly.entity_id
_entity_poly.type
_entity_poly.pdbx_seq_one_letter_code
_entity_poly.pdbx_strand_id
1 'polypeptide(L)'
;VKSGVSRTAGFMLPHSAACTMIREKCRHALERLAEFKPYQVSEPVEIKVEYTTAGTKEFSPREGVERINDRTWALRGKNFMEVWYKF
;
A
#
# COMPACT_ATOMS: atom_id res chain seq x y z
N VAL A 1 -14.88 -10.25 -1.12
CA VAL A 1 -16.19 -9.94 -0.49
C VAL A 1 -17.02 -8.92 -1.26
N LYS A 2 -16.39 -8.04 -2.04
CA LYS A 2 -17.06 -7.09 -2.94
C LYS A 2 -16.28 -7.02 -4.27
N SER A 3 -16.94 -6.57 -5.32
CA SER A 3 -16.34 -6.28 -6.63
C SER A 3 -16.60 -4.82 -6.99
N GLY A 4 -15.57 -4.10 -7.45
CA GLY A 4 -15.70 -2.70 -7.85
C GLY A 4 -16.46 -2.55 -9.17
N VAL A 5 -17.32 -1.53 -9.26
CA VAL A 5 -18.07 -1.16 -10.47
C VAL A 5 -17.67 0.23 -10.95
N SER A 6 -17.60 1.18 -10.03
CA SER A 6 -17.07 2.53 -10.28
C SER A 6 -16.33 3.03 -9.04
N ARG A 7 -15.81 4.27 -9.08
CA ARG A 7 -15.15 4.89 -7.92
C ARG A 7 -16.03 4.88 -6.66
N THR A 8 -17.34 4.95 -6.83
CA THR A 8 -18.33 5.08 -5.75
C THR A 8 -19.37 3.97 -5.73
N ALA A 9 -19.23 2.94 -6.56
CA ALA A 9 -20.17 1.82 -6.64
C ALA A 9 -19.46 0.46 -6.68
N GLY A 10 -20.11 -0.56 -6.13
CA GLY A 10 -19.62 -1.92 -6.13
C GLY A 10 -20.72 -2.94 -5.87
N PHE A 11 -20.54 -4.15 -6.36
CA PHE A 11 -21.37 -5.30 -6.02
C PHE A 11 -20.88 -5.91 -4.71
N MET A 12 -21.78 -6.10 -3.76
CA MET A 12 -21.46 -6.67 -2.45
C MET A 12 -22.13 -8.02 -2.28
N LEU A 13 -21.44 -8.94 -1.60
CA LEU A 13 -22.09 -10.16 -1.12
C LEU A 13 -23.02 -9.82 0.05
N PRO A 14 -24.13 -10.56 0.24
CA PRO A 14 -24.90 -10.52 1.48
C PRO A 14 -24.00 -10.79 2.69
N HIS A 15 -24.32 -10.19 3.83
CA HIS A 15 -23.49 -10.26 5.03
C HIS A 15 -23.07 -11.69 5.42
N SER A 16 -24.03 -12.61 5.47
CA SER A 16 -23.78 -14.02 5.81
C SER A 16 -22.82 -14.68 4.82
N ALA A 17 -23.00 -14.46 3.52
CA ALA A 17 -22.13 -14.99 2.47
C ALA A 17 -20.72 -14.41 2.55
N ALA A 18 -20.57 -13.11 2.85
CA ALA A 18 -19.26 -12.49 3.05
C ALA A 18 -18.52 -13.09 4.26
N CYS A 19 -19.22 -13.27 5.38
CA CYS A 19 -18.67 -13.88 6.60
C CYS A 19 -18.22 -15.33 6.35
N THR A 20 -19.04 -16.13 5.65
CA THR A 20 -18.67 -17.49 5.25
C THR A 20 -17.42 -17.50 4.37
N MET A 21 -17.39 -16.67 3.32
CA MET A 21 -16.25 -16.56 2.42
C MET A 21 -14.96 -16.16 3.15
N ILE A 22 -15.02 -15.18 4.07
CA ILE A 22 -13.85 -14.78 4.85
C ILE A 22 -13.31 -15.96 5.66
N ARG A 23 -14.17 -16.66 6.41
CA ARG A 23 -13.75 -17.80 7.24
C ARG A 23 -13.10 -18.90 6.40
N GLU A 24 -13.72 -19.26 5.29
CA GLU A 24 -13.19 -20.29 4.38
C GLU A 24 -11.83 -19.89 3.79
N LYS A 25 -11.71 -18.65 3.30
CA LYS A 25 -10.47 -18.18 2.68
C LYS A 25 -9.35 -18.00 3.73
N CYS A 26 -9.68 -17.57 4.94
CA CYS A 26 -8.71 -17.51 6.05
C CYS A 26 -8.19 -18.92 6.39
N ARG A 27 -9.08 -19.91 6.56
CA ARG A 27 -8.68 -21.30 6.81
C ARG A 27 -7.75 -21.81 5.71
N HIS A 28 -8.15 -21.66 4.46
CA HIS A 28 -7.37 -22.11 3.31
C HIS A 28 -6.02 -21.39 3.18
N ALA A 29 -5.95 -20.09 3.50
CA ALA A 29 -4.70 -19.34 3.49
C ALA A 29 -3.73 -19.85 4.57
N LEU A 30 -4.23 -20.18 5.76
CA LEU A 30 -3.41 -20.73 6.85
C LEU A 30 -2.95 -22.16 6.57
N GLU A 31 -3.80 -23.00 5.97
CA GLU A 31 -3.43 -24.36 5.53
C GLU A 31 -2.25 -24.33 4.53
N ARG A 32 -2.17 -23.26 3.73
CA ARG A 32 -1.13 -23.05 2.72
C ARG A 32 -0.03 -22.08 3.16
N LEU A 33 0.10 -21.79 4.45
CA LEU A 33 1.01 -20.76 4.96
C LEU A 33 2.45 -20.92 4.44
N ALA A 34 2.94 -22.15 4.37
CA ALA A 34 4.29 -22.47 3.91
C ALA A 34 4.55 -22.12 2.43
N GLU A 35 3.50 -21.93 1.63
CA GLU A 35 3.63 -21.54 0.22
C GLU A 35 3.87 -20.03 0.05
N PHE A 36 3.53 -19.23 1.07
CA PHE A 36 3.66 -17.78 1.02
C PHE A 36 5.00 -17.35 1.62
N LYS A 37 5.85 -16.74 0.79
CA LYS A 37 7.07 -16.10 1.28
C LYS A 37 6.74 -14.71 1.81
N PRO A 38 7.33 -14.28 2.93
CA PRO A 38 7.23 -12.90 3.39
C PRO A 38 7.65 -11.94 2.27
N TYR A 39 6.88 -10.87 2.09
CA TYR A 39 7.26 -9.82 1.16
C TYR A 39 8.51 -9.11 1.68
N GLN A 40 9.59 -9.16 0.90
CA GLN A 40 10.85 -8.50 1.22
C GLN A 40 11.06 -7.32 0.27
N VAL A 41 11.44 -6.17 0.84
CA VAL A 41 11.84 -4.98 0.11
C VAL A 41 13.37 -4.96 0.09
N SER A 42 13.97 -4.83 -1.09
CA SER A 42 15.42 -4.70 -1.21
C SER A 42 15.90 -3.36 -0.65
N GLU A 43 16.97 -3.40 0.13
CA GLU A 43 17.61 -2.23 0.70
C GLU A 43 18.78 -1.75 -0.19
N PRO A 44 19.02 -0.43 -0.35
CA PRO A 44 18.25 0.69 0.22
C PRO A 44 16.89 0.90 -0.48
N VAL A 45 15.94 1.52 0.23
CA VAL A 45 14.55 1.68 -0.22
C VAL A 45 14.32 3.08 -0.79
N GLU A 46 13.58 3.15 -1.90
CA GLU A 46 13.03 4.40 -2.46
C GLU A 46 11.50 4.29 -2.53
N ILE A 47 10.78 5.20 -1.88
CA ILE A 47 9.32 5.36 -2.01
C ILE A 47 9.05 6.59 -2.86
N LYS A 48 8.33 6.41 -3.97
CA LYS A 48 7.82 7.51 -4.79
C LYS A 48 6.37 7.77 -4.47
N VAL A 49 6.07 9.01 -4.09
CA VAL A 49 4.70 9.44 -3.82
C VAL A 49 4.30 10.46 -4.88
N GLU A 50 3.29 10.12 -5.67
CA GLU A 50 2.65 11.05 -6.60
C GLU A 50 1.34 11.57 -6.00
N TYR A 51 1.23 12.90 -5.90
CA TYR A 51 0.05 13.59 -5.44
C TYR A 51 -0.89 13.94 -6.61
N THR A 52 -2.19 13.97 -6.34
CA THR A 52 -3.19 14.32 -7.34
C THR A 52 -3.07 15.76 -7.82
N THR A 53 -2.69 16.71 -6.95
CA THR A 53 -2.48 18.12 -7.31
C THR A 53 -1.13 18.62 -6.78
N ALA A 54 -0.50 19.54 -7.51
CA ALA A 54 0.84 20.04 -7.22
C ALA A 54 0.95 20.87 -5.92
N GLY A 55 -0.17 21.41 -5.42
CA GLY A 55 -0.21 22.25 -4.22
C GLY A 55 -0.43 21.49 -2.90
N THR A 56 -0.50 20.15 -2.92
CA THR A 56 -1.05 19.40 -1.78
C THR A 56 -0.09 19.19 -0.62
N LYS A 57 1.21 19.01 -0.87
CA LYS A 57 2.16 18.65 0.19
C LYS A 57 3.58 19.09 -0.18
N GLU A 58 4.13 19.97 0.64
CA GLU A 58 5.55 20.29 0.65
C GLU A 58 6.21 19.58 1.82
N PHE A 59 7.26 18.81 1.54
CA PHE A 59 8.12 18.30 2.61
C PHE A 59 9.17 19.36 2.94
N SER A 60 9.43 19.56 4.23
CA SER A 60 10.61 20.33 4.64
C SER A 60 11.87 19.67 4.08
N PRO A 61 12.87 20.43 3.60
CA PRO A 61 14.13 19.87 3.13
C PRO A 61 14.78 19.02 4.22
N ARG A 62 14.98 17.73 3.95
CA ARG A 62 15.56 16.73 4.85
C ARG A 62 16.33 15.70 4.04
N GLU A 63 17.27 15.02 4.69
CA GLU A 63 18.09 14.00 4.03
C GLU A 63 17.23 12.87 3.42
N GLY A 64 17.46 12.61 2.13
CA GLY A 64 16.76 11.57 1.38
C GLY A 64 15.34 11.95 0.96
N VAL A 65 14.92 13.21 1.07
CA VAL A 65 13.63 13.70 0.57
C VAL A 65 13.86 14.64 -0.61
N GLU A 66 13.41 14.25 -1.79
CA GLU A 66 13.64 15.01 -3.03
C GLU A 66 12.34 15.15 -3.82
N ARG A 67 12.08 16.36 -4.32
CA ARG A 67 10.98 16.60 -5.26
C ARG A 67 11.47 16.26 -6.67
N ILE A 68 10.91 15.21 -7.27
CA ILE A 68 11.27 14.76 -8.63
C ILE A 68 10.58 15.63 -9.68
N ASN A 69 9.32 16.03 -9.42
CA ASN A 69 8.55 16.92 -10.29
C ASN A 69 7.46 17.64 -9.48
N ASP A 70 6.61 18.41 -10.16
CA ASP A 70 5.57 19.23 -9.54
C ASP A 70 4.64 18.46 -8.57
N ARG A 71 4.46 17.15 -8.76
CA ARG A 71 3.56 16.32 -7.95
C ARG A 71 4.19 15.05 -7.38
N THR A 72 5.44 14.75 -7.70
CA THR A 72 6.09 13.50 -7.27
C THR A 72 7.29 13.79 -6.37
N TRP A 73 7.32 13.12 -5.23
CA TRP A 73 8.44 13.13 -4.29
C TRP A 73 9.09 11.74 -4.22
N ALA A 74 10.42 11.70 -4.18
CA ALA A 74 11.21 10.52 -3.84
C ALA A 74 11.67 10.63 -2.38
N LEU A 75 11.43 9.56 -1.62
CA LEU A 75 11.88 9.37 -0.25
C LEU A 75 12.86 8.19 -0.27
N ARG A 76 14.10 8.39 0.20
CA ARG A 76 15.17 7.38 0.21
C ARG A 76 15.65 7.13 1.63
N GLY A 77 16.03 5.90 1.94
CA GLY A 77 16.50 5.50 3.25
C GLY A 77 17.06 4.09 3.25
N LYS A 78 17.66 3.68 4.37
CA LYS A 78 18.37 2.40 4.48
C LYS A 78 17.39 1.23 4.47
N ASN A 79 16.23 1.39 5.09
CA ASN A 79 15.20 0.36 5.18
C ASN A 79 13.78 0.95 5.01
N PHE A 80 12.81 0.08 4.80
CA PHE A 80 11.41 0.47 4.57
C PHE A 80 10.85 1.35 5.69
N MET A 81 11.12 1.02 6.96
CA MET A 81 10.59 1.76 8.11
C MET A 81 11.14 3.19 8.15
N GLU A 82 12.43 3.38 7.87
CA GLU A 82 13.04 4.71 7.80
C GLU A 82 12.37 5.57 6.73
N VAL A 83 12.13 5.01 5.54
CA VAL A 83 11.47 5.76 4.45
C VAL A 83 10.00 6.02 4.76
N TRP A 84 9.31 5.06 5.36
CA TRP A 84 7.92 5.21 5.78
C TRP A 84 7.73 6.33 6.80
N TYR A 85 8.65 6.51 7.75
CA TYR A 85 8.60 7.61 8.71
C TYR A 85 8.99 8.98 8.12
N LYS A 86 9.58 9.02 6.92
CA LYS A 86 9.84 10.29 6.19
C LYS A 86 8.61 10.79 5.44
N PHE A 87 7.65 9.90 5.14
CA PHE A 87 6.38 10.23 4.46
C PHE A 87 5.40 10.96 5.40
#